data_AF-A0A6A6E224-F1
#
_entry.id   AF-A0A6A6E224-F1
#
_cell.length_a   1.000
_cell.length_b   1.000
_cell.length_c   1.000
_cell.angle_alpha   90.00
_cell.angle_beta   90.00
_cell.angle_gamma   90.00
#
_symmetry.space_group_name_H-M   'P 1'
#
loop_
_entity.id
_entity.type
_entity.pdbx_description
1 polymer ?
#
loop_
_entity_poly.entity_id
_entity_poly.type
_entity_poly.pdbx_seq_one_letter_code
_entity_poly.pdbx_strand_id
1 'polypeptide(L)' 'LIRRLIEKTYKVSKEAIKQKLTKSLLKIHFTTDIWSSLNNSHYQAITAYFVNKLGSEEKIGYLTVYRR' A
#
# COMPACT_ATOMS: atom_id res chain seq x y z
N LEU A 1 -14.03 18.06 8.21
CA LEU A 1 -14.81 16.86 7.83
C LEU A 1 -13.98 15.83 7.04
N ILE A 2 -13.32 16.25 5.94
CA ILE A 2 -12.58 15.36 5.01
C ILE A 2 -11.44 14.57 5.68
N ARG A 3 -10.64 15.21 6.53
CA ARG A 3 -9.54 14.53 7.26
C ARG A 3 -9.99 13.33 8.08
N ARG A 4 -11.11 13.44 8.81
CA ARG A 4 -11.66 12.33 9.61
C ARG A 4 -12.16 11.18 8.73
N LEU A 5 -12.70 11.48 7.55
CA LEU A 5 -13.10 10.48 6.57
C LEU A 5 -11.87 9.74 6.01
N ILE A 6 -10.82 10.47 5.66
CA ILE A 6 -9.54 9.87 5.21
C ILE A 6 -8.95 8.96 6.28
N GLU A 7 -8.90 9.40 7.54
CA GLU A 7 -8.39 8.60 8.66
C GLU A 7 -9.22 7.32 8.88
N LYS A 8 -10.55 7.42 8.78
CA LYS A 8 -11.45 6.25 8.91
C LYS A 8 -11.24 5.26 7.77
N THR A 9 -11.18 5.74 6.52
CA THR A 9 -10.93 4.91 5.34
C THR A 9 -9.55 4.25 5.39
N TYR A 10 -8.53 4.98 5.86
CA TYR A 10 -7.19 4.43 6.09
C TYR A 10 -7.21 3.30 7.12
N LYS A 11 -7.86 3.49 8.27
CA LYS A 11 -7.97 2.45 9.30
C LYS A 11 -8.63 1.18 8.77
N VAL A 12 -9.77 1.32 8.07
CA VAL A 12 -10.49 0.17 7.48
C VAL A 12 -9.62 -0.56 6.47
N SER A 13 -8.99 0.17 5.55
CA SER A 13 -8.13 -0.41 4.51
C SER A 13 -6.90 -1.10 5.12
N LYS A 14 -6.29 -0.50 6.15
CA LYS A 14 -5.14 -1.08 6.86
C LYS A 14 -5.47 -2.41 7.50
N GLU A 15 -6.61 -2.51 8.19
CA GLU A 15 -7.01 -3.77 8.84
C GLU A 15 -7.37 -4.85 7.82
N ALA A 16 -8.02 -4.49 6.70
CA ALA A 16 -8.28 -5.43 5.60
C ALA A 16 -6.97 -5.98 4.99
N ILE A 17 -5.98 -5.11 4.77
CA ILE A 17 -4.66 -5.51 4.25
C ILE A 17 -3.94 -6.41 5.25
N LYS A 18 -3.92 -6.07 6.55
CA LYS A 18 -3.34 -6.93 7.58
C LYS A 18 -3.96 -8.32 7.59
N GLN A 19 -5.29 -8.42 7.55
CA GLN A 19 -5.97 -9.71 7.52
C GLN A 19 -5.61 -10.51 6.26
N LYS A 20 -5.52 -9.86 5.09
CA LYS A 20 -5.06 -10.49 3.85
C LYS A 20 -3.60 -10.97 3.96
N LEU A 21 -2.72 -10.18 4.58
CA LEU A 21 -1.32 -10.55 4.86
C LEU A 21 -1.24 -11.78 5.77
N THR A 22 -1.94 -11.77 6.91
CA THR A 22 -1.93 -12.89 7.87
C THR A 22 -2.51 -14.17 7.28
N LYS A 23 -3.49 -14.06 6.38
CA LYS A 23 -4.13 -15.22 5.72
C LYS A 23 -3.40 -15.66 4.45
N SER A 24 -2.49 -14.85 3.91
CA SER A 24 -1.75 -15.19 2.69
C SER A 24 -0.65 -16.19 3.02
N LEU A 25 -0.84 -17.45 2.59
CA LEU A 25 0.23 -18.45 2.48
C LEU A 25 1.05 -18.27 1.18
N LEU A 26 0.75 -17.24 0.39
CA LEU A 26 1.28 -17.02 -0.95
C LEU A 26 2.33 -15.89 -0.96
N LYS A 27 3.21 -15.94 -1.96
CA LYS A 27 4.29 -14.97 -2.18
C LYS A 27 3.70 -13.56 -2.28
N ILE A 28 4.27 -12.64 -1.50
CA ILE A 28 3.98 -11.21 -1.56
C ILE A 28 5.17 -10.57 -2.24
N HIS A 29 4.91 -9.77 -3.28
CA HIS A 29 5.93 -8.98 -3.95
C HIS A 29 5.79 -7.52 -3.53
N PHE A 30 6.92 -6.86 -3.34
CA PHE A 30 6.96 -5.42 -3.06
C PHE A 30 7.68 -4.71 -4.19
N THR A 31 7.14 -3.58 -4.60
CA THR A 31 7.87 -2.60 -5.42
C THR A 31 8.03 -1.34 -4.60
N THR A 32 9.11 -0.62 -4.87
CA THR A 32 9.40 0.66 -4.24
C THR A 32 9.65 1.67 -5.34
N ASP A 33 8.83 2.71 -5.38
CA ASP A 33 8.99 3.84 -6.29
C ASP A 33 9.50 5.03 -5.49
N ILE A 34 10.57 5.67 -5.96
CA ILE A 34 11.15 6.85 -5.32
C ILE A 34 11.23 7.97 -6.35
N TRP A 35 10.72 9.15 -6.01
CA TRP A 35 10.80 10.31 -6.89
C TRP A 35 10.93 11.59 -6.09
N SER A 36 11.44 12.62 -6.76
CA SER A 36 11.54 13.98 -6.23
C SER A 36 10.64 14.90 -7.04
N SER A 37 9.93 15.80 -6.38
CA SER A 37 9.14 16.85 -7.04
C SER A 37 10.00 18.07 -7.36
N LEU A 38 9.46 18.94 -8.23
CA LEU A 38 10.03 20.25 -8.55
C LEU A 38 10.24 21.16 -7.33
N ASN A 39 9.51 20.94 -6.22
CA ASN A 39 9.65 21.69 -4.97
C ASN A 39 10.59 21.03 -3.95
N ASN A 40 11.51 20.17 -4.43
CA ASN A 40 12.51 19.47 -3.63
C ASN A 40 11.92 18.61 -2.50
N SER A 41 10.70 18.09 -2.68
CA SER A 41 10.14 17.08 -1.79
C SER A 41 10.47 15.70 -2.32
N HIS A 42 10.82 14.79 -1.41
CA HIS A 42 11.13 13.41 -1.75
C HIS A 42 9.97 12.51 -1.35
N TYR A 43 9.62 11.59 -2.25
CA TYR A 43 8.50 10.67 -2.07
C TYR A 43 9.01 9.25 -2.21
N GLN A 44 8.48 8.37 -1.38
CA GLN A 44 8.66 6.93 -1.49
C GLN A 44 7.30 6.26 -1.44
N ALA A 45 6.94 5.52 -2.48
CA ALA A 45 5.81 4.61 -2.43
C ALA A 45 6.29 3.17 -2.28
N ILE A 46 5.62 2.43 -1.40
CA ILE A 46 5.78 0.99 -1.28
C ILE A 46 4.46 0.37 -1.73
N THR A 47 4.51 -0.43 -2.78
CA THR A 47 3.33 -1.12 -3.31
C THR A 47 3.47 -2.62 -3.08
N ALA A 48 2.45 -3.23 -2.48
CA ALA A 48 2.39 -4.66 -2.24
C ALA A 48 1.48 -5.34 -3.28
N TYR A 49 1.99 -6.41 -3.89
CA TYR A 49 1.28 -7.27 -4.82
C TYR A 49 1.08 -8.64 -4.16
N PHE A 50 -0.14 -9.14 -4.24
CA PHE A 50 -0.49 -10.45 -3.71
C PHE A 50 -0.77 -11.37 -4.88
N VAL A 51 -0.10 -12.52 -4.91
CA VAL A 51 -0.41 -13.57 -5.89
C VAL A 51 -1.55 -14.37 -5.32
N ASN A 52 -2.64 -14.52 -6.08
CA ASN A 52 -3.75 -15.37 -5.66
C ASN A 52 -3.42 -16.86 -5.93
N LYS A 53 -4.29 -17.77 -5.49
CA LYS A 53 -4.08 -19.23 -5.65
C LYS A 53 -3.98 -19.68 -7.11
N LEU A 54 -4.44 -18.86 -8.06
CA LEU A 54 -4.40 -19.13 -9.50
C LEU A 54 -3.13 -18.59 -10.17
N GLY A 55 -2.21 -17.97 -9.40
CA GLY A 55 -0.97 -17.42 -9.93
C GLY A 55 -1.12 -16.05 -10.58
N SER A 56 -2.30 -15.42 -10.55
CA SER A 56 -2.47 -14.06 -11.05
C SER A 56 -2.22 -13.02 -9.96
N GLU A 57 -1.53 -11.95 -10.35
CA GLU A 57 -1.21 -10.83 -9.47
C GLU A 57 -2.45 -9.96 -9.26
N GLU A 58 -2.85 -9.80 -8.00
CA GLU A 58 -3.86 -8.82 -7.60
C GLU A 58 -3.17 -7.67 -6.87
N LYS A 59 -3.33 -6.45 -7.38
CA LYS A 59 -2.86 -5.23 -6.71
C LYS A 59 -3.86 -4.84 -5.63
N ILE A 60 -3.49 -5.03 -4.36
CA ILE A 60 -4.43 -4.84 -3.24
C ILE A 60 -4.28 -3.46 -2.57
N GLY A 61 -3.18 -2.73 -2.81
CA GLY A 61 -3.05 -1.36 -2.35
C GLY A 61 -1.65 -0.77 -2.54
N TYR A 62 -1.57 0.55 -2.40
CA TYR A 62 -0.31 1.31 -2.34
C TYR A 62 -0.23 2.01 -0.98
N LEU A 63 0.96 1.99 -0.37
CA LEU A 63 1.29 2.82 0.78
C LEU A 63 2.29 3.88 0.32
N THR A 64 1.85 5.12 0.20
CA THR A 64 2.76 6.25 -0.05
C THR A 64 3.28 6.75 1.28
N VAL A 65 4.58 6.65 1.50
CA VAL A 65 5.28 7.20 2.66
C VAL A 65 5.91 8.52 2.26
N TYR A 66 5.48 9.60 2.91
CA TYR A 66 6.09 10.92 2.76
C TYR A 66 7.28 11.03 3.70
N ARG A 67 8.46 11.35 3.17
CA ARG A 67 9.66 11.64 3.97
C ARG A 67 10.12 13.06 3.62
N ARG A 68 10.03 13.98 4.58
CA ARG A 68 10.77 15.25 4.54
C ARG A 68 12.21 15.01 4.95
#